data_AF-X0WSY9-F1
#
_entry.id   AF-X0WSY9-F1
#
_cell.length_a   1.000
_cell.length_b   1.000
_cell.length_c   1.000
_cell.angle_alpha   90.00
_cell.angle_beta   90.00
_cell.angle_gamma   90.00
#
_symmetry.space_group_name_H-M   'P 1'
#
loop_
_entity.id
_entity.type
_entity.pdbx_description
1 polymer ?
#
loop_
_entity_poly.entity_id
_entity_poly.type
_entity_poly.pdbx_seq_one_letter_code
_entity_poly.pdbx_strand_id
1 'polypeptide(L)'
;MIPLAYGTSPEIFVRSSYGGYFAISNFAVLLALMAVEQRRSNSRHGWWINCFLCGGFLALVNHKLVLLPVAMVVWELFCRAGKQISGRPAGALLHPAAVGFAAGTALFWLWGLAIDPADFWQDHLRTHYLDRLLHHNPLGYGGYPSVAGLWIEFFKHTGYVLLPMGVAALVLLQKRYWDPSSPDESRQTVGLWLVWTLLTAAAFSLVDWRQTKHLMPLMLVFYLAPARWAAHHRSRLWLVAAVFLVLTAWNLWALQGLA
;
A
#
# COMPACT_ATOMS: atom_id res chain seq x y z
N MET A 1 18.64 9.26 -4.28
CA MET A 1 18.04 9.91 -3.11
C MET A 1 16.81 9.22 -2.56
N ILE A 2 15.74 8.99 -3.35
CA ILE A 2 14.50 8.38 -2.83
C ILE A 2 14.71 6.96 -2.26
N PRO A 3 15.43 6.02 -2.93
CA PRO A 3 15.68 4.70 -2.35
C PRO A 3 16.49 4.78 -1.05
N LEU A 4 17.43 5.74 -0.96
CA LEU A 4 18.23 5.97 0.24
C LEU A 4 17.36 6.51 1.39
N ALA A 5 16.52 7.52 1.12
CA ALA A 5 15.63 8.10 2.14
C ALA A 5 14.54 7.12 2.59
N TYR A 6 14.08 6.24 1.69
CA TYR A 6 13.15 5.16 1.99
C TYR A 6 13.83 4.07 2.84
N GLY A 7 14.97 3.56 2.39
CA GLY A 7 15.71 2.49 3.06
C GLY A 7 16.30 2.90 4.41
N THR A 8 16.57 4.19 4.62
CA THR A 8 17.02 4.74 5.91
C THR A 8 15.89 5.13 6.84
N SER A 9 14.63 5.16 6.40
CA SER A 9 13.49 5.42 7.30
C SER A 9 13.52 4.43 8.47
N PRO A 10 13.55 4.86 9.75
CA PRO A 10 13.66 3.94 10.87
C PRO A 10 12.59 2.85 10.84
N GLU A 11 11.35 3.22 10.52
CA GLU A 11 10.23 2.29 10.40
C GLU A 11 10.45 1.23 9.30
N ILE A 12 11.03 1.62 8.15
CA ILE A 12 11.34 0.69 7.05
C ILE A 12 12.57 -0.16 7.39
N PHE A 13 13.63 0.48 7.86
CA PHE A 13 14.91 -0.14 8.19
C PHE A 13 14.70 -1.20 9.28
N VAL A 14 14.20 -0.80 10.45
CA VAL A 14 14.01 -1.70 11.60
C VAL A 14 13.13 -2.89 11.20
N ARG A 15 12.02 -2.65 10.50
CA ARG A 15 11.09 -3.73 10.12
C ARG A 15 11.60 -4.64 9.00
N SER A 16 12.48 -4.14 8.14
CA SER A 16 13.09 -4.92 7.07
C SER A 16 14.32 -5.71 7.55
N SER A 17 15.06 -5.16 8.52
CA SER A 17 16.31 -5.74 9.03
C SER A 17 16.12 -7.01 9.86
N TYR A 18 14.98 -7.21 10.53
CA TYR A 18 14.69 -8.43 11.29
C TYR A 18 14.28 -9.65 10.42
N GLY A 19 14.58 -9.63 9.11
CA GLY A 19 14.13 -10.70 8.19
C GLY A 19 12.60 -10.83 8.10
N GLY A 20 11.87 -9.80 8.54
CA GLY A 20 10.42 -9.81 8.62
C GLY A 20 9.75 -9.73 7.25
N TYR A 21 8.45 -10.05 7.21
CA TYR A 21 7.61 -10.01 6.00
C TYR A 21 7.55 -8.63 5.31
N PHE A 22 8.09 -7.56 5.91
CA PHE A 22 8.04 -6.19 5.40
C PHE A 22 8.88 -5.96 4.14
N ALA A 23 10.12 -6.46 4.10
CA ALA A 23 10.97 -6.33 2.91
C ALA A 23 10.31 -7.02 1.70
N ILE A 24 9.80 -8.23 1.92
CA ILE A 24 9.10 -9.01 0.90
C ILE A 24 7.76 -8.34 0.54
N SER A 25 7.05 -7.73 1.50
CA SER A 25 5.82 -6.97 1.23
C SER A 25 6.08 -5.79 0.29
N ASN A 26 7.16 -5.03 0.53
CA ASN A 26 7.54 -3.89 -0.33
C ASN A 26 7.91 -4.36 -1.74
N PHE A 27 8.67 -5.46 -1.83
CA PHE A 27 8.98 -6.07 -3.12
C PHE A 27 7.72 -6.53 -3.87
N ALA A 28 6.80 -7.22 -3.20
CA ALA A 28 5.54 -7.67 -3.78
C ALA A 28 4.67 -6.50 -4.27
N VAL A 29 4.60 -5.41 -3.50
CA VAL A 29 3.89 -4.18 -3.89
C VAL A 29 4.52 -3.56 -5.12
N LEU A 30 5.85 -3.44 -5.17
CA LEU A 30 6.56 -2.90 -6.34
C LEU A 30 6.30 -3.72 -7.60
N LEU A 31 6.37 -5.06 -7.50
CA LEU A 31 6.02 -5.95 -8.62
C LEU A 31 4.58 -5.72 -9.10
N ALA A 32 3.63 -5.60 -8.18
CA ALA A 32 2.23 -5.36 -8.51
C ALA A 32 2.02 -4.00 -9.20
N LEU A 33 2.70 -2.94 -8.73
CA LEU A 33 2.66 -1.62 -9.37
C LEU A 33 3.29 -1.65 -10.77
N MET A 34 4.44 -2.31 -10.94
CA MET A 34 5.08 -2.49 -12.25
C MET A 34 4.18 -3.26 -13.22
N ALA A 35 3.52 -4.33 -12.75
CA ALA A 35 2.59 -5.11 -13.57
C ALA A 35 1.41 -4.27 -14.06
N VAL A 36 0.89 -3.35 -13.23
CA VAL A 36 -0.17 -2.41 -13.62
C VAL A 36 0.33 -1.40 -14.65
N GLU A 37 1.53 -0.86 -14.49
CA GLU A 37 2.09 0.12 -15.44
C GLU A 37 2.39 -0.50 -16.82
N GLN A 38 2.71 -1.80 -16.89
CA GLN A 38 2.96 -2.52 -18.15
C GLN A 38 1.72 -2.81 -19.01
N ARG A 39 0.53 -2.31 -18.65
CA ARG A 39 -0.74 -2.61 -19.35
C ARG A 39 -0.73 -2.30 -20.85
N ARG A 40 0.07 -1.33 -21.31
CA ARG A 40 0.16 -0.93 -22.73
C ARG A 40 1.27 -1.61 -23.51
N SER A 41 2.36 -2.00 -22.85
CA SER A 41 3.51 -2.65 -23.50
C SER A 41 3.33 -4.16 -23.65
N ASN A 42 2.54 -4.79 -22.77
CA ASN A 42 2.30 -6.22 -22.80
C ASN A 42 1.05 -6.58 -23.60
N SER A 43 1.07 -7.80 -24.17
CA SER A 43 -0.16 -8.43 -24.65
C SER A 43 -1.18 -8.50 -23.50
N ARG A 44 -2.47 -8.41 -23.84
CA ARG A 44 -3.55 -8.51 -22.84
C ARG A 44 -3.40 -9.74 -21.95
N HIS A 45 -2.94 -10.85 -22.54
CA HIS A 45 -2.68 -12.10 -21.82
C HIS A 45 -1.49 -11.98 -20.85
N GLY A 46 -0.36 -11.41 -21.29
CA GLY A 46 0.80 -11.19 -20.44
C GLY A 46 0.53 -10.26 -19.27
N TRP A 47 -0.20 -9.15 -19.50
CA TRP A 47 -0.66 -8.27 -18.43
C TRP A 47 -1.53 -9.01 -17.40
N TRP A 48 -2.47 -9.82 -17.87
CA TRP A 48 -3.37 -10.57 -16.99
C TRP A 48 -2.60 -11.55 -16.10
N ILE A 49 -1.68 -12.34 -16.68
CA ILE A 49 -0.83 -13.27 -15.94
C ILE A 49 0.02 -12.52 -14.90
N ASN A 50 0.70 -11.45 -15.30
CA ASN A 50 1.57 -10.70 -14.40
C ASN A 50 0.78 -10.14 -13.20
N CYS A 51 -0.38 -9.52 -13.45
CA CYS A 51 -1.24 -9.03 -12.38
C CYS A 51 -1.76 -10.17 -11.49
N PHE A 52 -2.18 -11.29 -12.07
CA PHE A 52 -2.64 -12.47 -11.32
C PHE A 52 -1.55 -13.02 -10.40
N LEU A 53 -0.35 -13.25 -10.93
CA LEU A 53 0.78 -13.76 -10.15
C LEU A 53 1.20 -12.78 -9.06
N CYS A 54 1.25 -11.48 -9.34
CA CYS A 54 1.52 -10.46 -8.33
C CYS A 54 0.45 -10.45 -7.24
N GLY A 55 -0.83 -10.58 -7.61
CA GLY A 55 -1.95 -10.70 -6.66
C GLY A 55 -1.78 -11.90 -5.72
N GLY A 56 -1.48 -13.08 -6.28
CA GLY A 56 -1.24 -14.29 -5.50
C GLY A 56 -0.03 -14.13 -4.57
N PHE A 57 1.06 -13.55 -5.07
CA PHE A 57 2.24 -13.30 -4.24
C PHE A 57 1.96 -12.33 -3.10
N LEU A 58 1.20 -11.24 -3.32
CA LEU A 58 0.78 -10.33 -2.25
C LEU A 58 0.03 -11.08 -1.14
N ALA A 59 -0.88 -12.00 -1.49
CA ALA A 59 -1.65 -12.77 -0.52
C ALA A 59 -0.78 -13.70 0.34
N LEU A 60 0.19 -14.38 -0.29
CA LEU A 60 1.11 -15.30 0.40
C LEU A 60 2.11 -14.56 1.28
N VAL A 61 2.47 -13.33 0.93
CA VAL A 61 3.42 -12.52 1.69
C VAL A 61 2.77 -11.88 2.92
N ASN A 62 1.61 -11.24 2.74
CA ASN A 62 0.93 -10.52 3.83
C ASN A 62 -0.52 -10.18 3.46
N HIS A 63 -1.48 -10.74 4.21
CA HIS A 63 -2.91 -10.50 4.00
C HIS A 63 -3.32 -9.02 4.05
N LYS A 64 -2.56 -8.15 4.74
CA LYS A 64 -2.88 -6.71 4.81
C LYS A 64 -2.67 -5.99 3.48
N LEU A 65 -1.93 -6.61 2.55
CA LEU A 65 -1.74 -6.07 1.20
C LEU A 65 -2.98 -6.21 0.33
N VAL A 66 -4.07 -6.84 0.82
CA VAL A 66 -5.39 -6.90 0.16
C VAL A 66 -5.90 -5.53 -0.30
N LEU A 67 -5.52 -4.48 0.42
CA LEU A 67 -5.93 -3.10 0.12
C LEU A 67 -5.46 -2.64 -1.26
N LEU A 68 -4.34 -3.15 -1.77
CA LEU A 68 -3.84 -2.79 -3.09
C LEU A 68 -4.68 -3.42 -4.22
N PRO A 69 -4.94 -4.74 -4.26
CA PRO A 69 -5.89 -5.33 -5.22
C PRO A 69 -7.30 -4.72 -5.14
N VAL A 70 -7.80 -4.43 -3.94
CA VAL A 70 -9.10 -3.73 -3.78
C VAL A 70 -9.02 -2.33 -4.39
N ALA A 71 -7.94 -1.58 -4.17
CA ALA A 71 -7.74 -0.28 -4.80
C ALA A 71 -7.69 -0.37 -6.33
N MET A 72 -7.08 -1.41 -6.89
CA MET A 72 -7.06 -1.65 -8.34
C MET A 72 -8.48 -1.87 -8.89
N VAL A 73 -9.30 -2.69 -8.23
CA VAL A 73 -10.70 -2.93 -8.60
C VAL A 73 -11.51 -1.64 -8.54
N VAL A 74 -11.44 -0.91 -7.42
CA VAL A 74 -12.17 0.34 -7.21
C VAL A 74 -11.76 1.40 -8.23
N TRP A 75 -10.46 1.54 -8.48
CA TRP A 75 -9.95 2.47 -9.48
C TRP A 75 -10.39 2.11 -10.90
N GLU A 76 -10.38 0.82 -11.25
CA GLU A 76 -10.88 0.37 -12.55
C GLU A 76 -12.39 0.65 -12.71
N LEU A 77 -13.19 0.47 -11.66
CA LEU A 77 -14.60 0.85 -11.65
C LEU A 77 -14.79 2.36 -11.90
N PHE A 78 -14.04 3.21 -11.21
CA PHE A 78 -14.06 4.67 -11.45
C PHE A 78 -13.68 5.04 -12.88
N CYS A 79 -12.63 4.41 -13.42
CA CYS A 79 -12.18 4.65 -14.81
C CYS A 79 -13.24 4.24 -15.84
N ARG A 80 -14.01 3.17 -15.59
CA ARG A 80 -15.07 2.70 -16.50
C ARG A 80 -16.32 3.56 -16.40
N ALA A 81 -16.73 3.94 -15.19
CA ALA A 81 -17.88 4.82 -14.95
C ALA A 81 -17.70 6.18 -15.64
N GLY A 82 -16.50 6.76 -15.59
CA GLY A 82 -16.20 8.04 -16.22
C GLY A 82 -16.16 8.04 -17.75
N LYS A 83 -16.15 6.86 -18.40
CA LYS A 83 -16.02 6.75 -19.87
C LYS A 83 -17.33 6.40 -20.59
N GLN A 84 -18.47 6.32 -19.90
CA GLN A 84 -19.75 5.84 -20.47
C GLN A 84 -19.60 4.53 -21.29
N ILE A 85 -18.61 3.70 -20.95
CA ILE A 85 -18.40 2.43 -21.65
C ILE A 85 -19.49 1.49 -21.14
N SER A 86 -20.35 1.00 -22.04
CA SER A 86 -21.45 0.05 -21.80
C SER A 86 -21.00 -1.34 -21.30
N GLY A 87 -19.78 -1.46 -20.79
CA GLY A 87 -19.21 -2.68 -20.26
C GLY A 87 -19.80 -3.02 -18.89
N ARG A 88 -20.15 -4.30 -18.70
CA ARG A 88 -20.66 -4.81 -17.42
C ARG A 88 -19.64 -4.53 -16.29
N PRO A 89 -20.08 -4.07 -15.10
CA PRO A 89 -19.22 -3.84 -13.94
C PRO A 89 -18.48 -5.11 -13.50
N ALA A 90 -19.01 -6.29 -13.83
CA ALA A 90 -18.40 -7.59 -13.59
C ALA A 90 -16.94 -7.69 -14.05
N GLY A 91 -16.57 -7.04 -15.15
CA GLY A 91 -15.20 -7.12 -15.66
C GLY A 91 -14.16 -6.36 -14.83
N ALA A 92 -14.57 -5.48 -13.91
CA ALA A 92 -13.65 -4.80 -12.99
C ALA A 92 -13.55 -5.55 -11.65
N LEU A 93 -14.64 -6.19 -11.21
CA LEU A 93 -14.64 -7.11 -10.07
C LEU A 93 -13.72 -8.30 -10.29
N LEU A 94 -13.53 -8.71 -11.54
CA LEU A 94 -12.61 -9.77 -11.97
C LEU A 94 -11.21 -9.23 -12.33
N HIS A 95 -10.75 -8.15 -11.70
CA HIS A 95 -9.39 -7.65 -11.91
C HIS A 95 -8.37 -8.77 -11.60
N PRO A 96 -7.42 -9.10 -12.51
CA PRO A 96 -6.53 -10.24 -12.35
C PRO A 96 -5.78 -10.27 -11.02
N ALA A 97 -5.33 -9.11 -10.52
CA ALA A 97 -4.68 -9.03 -9.21
C ALA A 97 -5.61 -9.39 -8.04
N ALA A 98 -6.90 -9.06 -8.11
CA ALA A 98 -7.86 -9.44 -7.07
C ALA A 98 -8.17 -10.94 -7.14
N VAL A 99 -8.33 -11.50 -8.34
CA VAL A 99 -8.50 -12.94 -8.56
C VAL A 99 -7.28 -13.71 -8.07
N GLY A 100 -6.08 -13.24 -8.42
CA GLY A 100 -4.81 -13.82 -7.96
C GLY A 100 -4.68 -13.75 -6.44
N PHE A 101 -5.03 -12.61 -5.83
CA PHE A 101 -5.02 -12.47 -4.37
C PHE A 101 -5.97 -13.47 -3.72
N ALA A 102 -7.21 -13.58 -4.20
CA ALA A 102 -8.19 -14.54 -3.69
C ALA A 102 -7.69 -15.99 -3.83
N ALA A 103 -7.07 -16.34 -4.96
CA ALA A 103 -6.48 -17.66 -5.18
C ALA A 103 -5.31 -17.93 -4.21
N GLY A 104 -4.44 -16.95 -3.98
CA GLY A 104 -3.35 -17.06 -3.01
C GLY A 104 -3.86 -17.20 -1.57
N THR A 105 -4.89 -16.44 -1.18
CA THR A 105 -5.55 -16.60 0.13
C THR A 105 -6.18 -17.99 0.27
N ALA A 106 -6.88 -18.47 -0.77
CA ALA A 106 -7.47 -19.81 -0.76
C ALA A 106 -6.40 -20.89 -0.61
N LEU A 107 -5.26 -20.76 -1.29
CA LEU A 107 -4.14 -21.69 -1.16
C LEU A 107 -3.58 -21.70 0.27
N PHE A 108 -3.39 -20.52 0.88
CA PHE A 108 -2.96 -20.40 2.26
C PHE A 108 -3.96 -21.05 3.24
N TRP A 109 -5.26 -20.85 3.03
CA TRP A 109 -6.31 -21.45 3.85
C TRP A 109 -6.36 -22.97 3.72
N LEU A 110 -6.32 -23.49 2.49
CA LEU A 110 -6.29 -24.93 2.24
C LEU A 110 -5.06 -25.57 2.89
N TRP A 111 -3.90 -24.92 2.82
CA TRP A 111 -2.69 -25.37 3.48
C TRP A 111 -2.83 -25.40 5.01
N GLY A 112 -3.34 -24.33 5.62
CA GLY A 112 -3.57 -24.27 7.07
C GLY A 112 -4.57 -25.32 7.55
N LEU A 113 -5.70 -25.45 6.86
CA LEU A 113 -6.73 -26.46 7.13
C LEU A 113 -6.22 -27.89 6.94
N ALA A 114 -5.27 -28.12 6.02
CA ALA A 114 -4.69 -29.44 5.81
C ALA A 114 -3.72 -29.87 6.93
N ILE A 115 -3.14 -28.90 7.65
CA ILE A 115 -2.21 -29.17 8.76
C ILE A 115 -2.97 -29.40 10.05
N ASP A 116 -3.75 -28.41 10.47
CA ASP A 116 -4.59 -28.49 11.66
C ASP A 116 -5.84 -27.61 11.49
N PRO A 117 -7.00 -28.21 11.17
CA PRO A 117 -8.23 -27.46 11.00
C PRO A 117 -8.70 -26.72 12.26
N ALA A 118 -8.47 -27.31 13.44
CA ALA A 118 -8.98 -26.78 14.70
C ALA A 118 -8.18 -25.54 15.10
N ASP A 119 -6.85 -25.65 15.08
CA ASP A 119 -5.95 -24.53 15.37
C ASP A 119 -6.11 -23.42 14.32
N PHE A 120 -6.22 -23.76 13.03
CA PHE A 120 -6.44 -22.76 11.98
C PHE A 120 -7.75 -21.98 12.20
N TRP A 121 -8.85 -22.67 12.52
CA TRP A 121 -10.14 -22.02 12.77
C TRP A 121 -10.09 -21.10 13.99
N GLN A 122 -9.48 -21.58 15.07
CA GLN A 122 -9.36 -20.82 16.31
C GLN A 122 -8.45 -19.59 16.15
N ASP A 123 -7.25 -19.76 15.58
CA ASP A 123 -6.29 -18.67 15.42
C ASP A 123 -6.73 -17.69 14.32
N HIS A 124 -6.93 -18.19 13.10
CA HIS A 124 -7.08 -17.33 11.93
C HIS A 124 -8.47 -16.69 11.83
N LEU A 125 -9.54 -17.46 12.10
CA LEU A 125 -10.91 -16.99 11.91
C LEU A 125 -11.52 -16.43 13.19
N ARG A 126 -11.36 -17.11 14.32
CA ARG A 126 -11.92 -16.62 15.59
C ARG A 126 -11.06 -15.46 16.13
N THR A 127 -9.79 -15.70 16.43
CA THR A 127 -8.94 -14.70 17.10
C THR A 127 -8.52 -13.56 16.18
N HIS A 128 -8.09 -13.86 14.94
CA HIS A 128 -7.57 -12.82 14.05
C HIS A 128 -8.61 -12.10 13.19
N TYR A 129 -9.81 -12.66 13.03
CA TYR A 129 -10.88 -12.03 12.23
C TYR A 129 -12.07 -11.60 13.09
N LEU A 130 -12.80 -12.53 13.73
CA LEU A 130 -14.02 -12.21 14.48
C LEU A 130 -13.74 -11.36 15.72
N ASP A 131 -12.81 -11.77 16.57
CA ASP A 131 -12.48 -11.05 17.80
C ASP A 131 -11.99 -9.62 17.48
N ARG A 132 -11.19 -9.45 16.42
CA ARG A 132 -10.75 -8.11 15.96
C ARG A 132 -11.88 -7.25 15.43
N LEU A 133 -12.84 -7.82 14.70
CA LEU A 133 -14.01 -7.09 14.21
C LEU A 133 -14.89 -6.63 15.38
N LEU A 134 -15.08 -7.52 16.37
CA LEU A 134 -15.88 -7.27 17.56
C LEU A 134 -15.14 -6.46 18.63
N HIS A 135 -13.88 -6.08 18.39
CA HIS A 135 -13.01 -5.40 19.35
C HIS A 135 -12.90 -6.17 20.68
N HIS A 136 -13.05 -7.49 20.62
CA HIS A 136 -12.86 -8.39 21.74
C HIS A 136 -11.37 -8.73 21.81
N ASN A 137 -10.74 -8.46 22.96
CA ASN A 137 -9.31 -8.65 23.13
C ASN A 137 -9.03 -9.73 24.19
N PRO A 138 -9.16 -11.02 23.83
CA PRO A 138 -8.93 -12.11 24.76
C PRO A 138 -7.48 -12.19 25.26
N LEU A 139 -6.54 -11.52 24.56
CA LEU A 139 -5.11 -11.51 24.87
C LEU A 139 -4.68 -10.35 25.77
N GLY A 140 -5.63 -9.49 26.19
CA GLY A 140 -5.36 -8.45 27.19
C GLY A 140 -4.42 -7.34 26.73
N TYR A 141 -4.24 -7.11 25.43
CA TYR A 141 -3.52 -5.93 24.90
C TYR A 141 -4.31 -4.64 25.15
N GLY A 142 -4.43 -4.21 26.41
CA GLY A 142 -5.07 -2.95 26.79
C GLY A 142 -4.22 -1.77 26.32
N GLY A 143 -4.84 -0.81 25.62
CA GLY A 143 -4.21 0.48 25.33
C GLY A 143 -3.98 0.81 23.85
N TYR A 144 -4.83 0.34 22.94
CA TYR A 144 -4.73 0.83 21.56
C TYR A 144 -4.97 2.35 21.49
N PRO A 145 -4.13 3.11 20.75
CA PRO A 145 -4.30 4.54 20.61
C PRO A 145 -5.67 4.86 19.99
N SER A 146 -6.24 6.02 20.29
CA SER A 146 -7.37 6.52 19.51
C SER A 146 -6.98 6.65 18.03
N VAL A 147 -7.94 6.74 17.10
CA VAL A 147 -7.64 6.96 15.67
C VAL A 147 -6.73 8.18 15.50
N ALA A 148 -7.03 9.29 16.19
CA ALA A 148 -6.18 10.47 16.21
C ALA A 148 -4.78 10.16 16.77
N GLY A 149 -4.70 9.43 17.89
CA GLY A 149 -3.44 9.00 18.48
C GLY A 149 -2.58 8.16 17.53
N LEU A 150 -3.20 7.24 16.77
CA LEU A 150 -2.54 6.40 15.78
C LEU A 150 -1.92 7.24 14.66
N TRP A 151 -2.66 8.21 14.12
CA TRP A 151 -2.16 9.09 13.06
C TRP A 151 -1.07 10.03 13.57
N ILE A 152 -1.18 10.52 14.82
CA ILE A 152 -0.12 11.30 15.47
C ILE A 152 1.15 10.45 15.62
N GLU A 153 1.02 9.21 16.08
CA GLU A 153 2.15 8.29 16.23
C GLU A 153 2.78 7.96 14.86
N PHE A 154 1.96 7.66 13.86
CA PHE A 154 2.44 7.44 12.49
C PHE A 154 3.17 8.67 11.96
N PHE A 155 2.63 9.86 12.16
CA PHE A 155 3.28 11.11 11.76
C PHE A 155 4.64 11.32 12.43
N LYS A 156 4.76 10.96 13.71
CA LYS A 156 6.04 10.97 14.45
C LYS A 156 7.04 9.96 13.86
N HIS A 157 6.62 8.73 13.60
CA HIS A 157 7.52 7.64 13.14
C HIS A 157 7.95 7.79 11.68
N THR A 158 7.12 8.40 10.85
CA THR A 158 7.42 8.62 9.42
C THR A 158 8.26 9.87 9.14
N GLY A 159 8.47 10.70 10.17
CA GLY A 159 9.08 12.01 10.06
C GLY A 159 8.04 13.08 9.72
N TYR A 160 8.02 14.16 10.49
CA TYR A 160 7.02 15.23 10.43
C TYR A 160 6.88 15.92 9.05
N VAL A 161 7.79 15.66 8.11
CA VAL A 161 7.75 16.25 6.77
C VAL A 161 7.18 15.28 5.72
N LEU A 162 7.36 13.97 5.90
CA LEU A 162 7.05 13.00 4.84
C LEU A 162 5.55 12.90 4.58
N LEU A 163 4.74 12.72 5.62
CA LEU A 163 3.29 12.59 5.50
C LEU A 163 2.63 13.81 4.81
N PRO A 164 2.82 15.06 5.27
CA PRO A 164 2.21 16.23 4.63
C PRO A 164 2.74 16.44 3.21
N MET A 165 4.04 16.19 2.96
CA MET A 165 4.61 16.26 1.61
C MET A 165 3.99 15.22 0.68
N GLY A 166 3.86 13.96 1.13
CA GLY A 166 3.28 12.87 0.35
C GLY A 166 1.81 13.13 0.01
N VAL A 167 1.02 13.57 1.00
CA VAL A 167 -0.38 13.96 0.80
C VAL A 167 -0.49 15.16 -0.16
N ALA A 168 0.29 16.21 0.05
CA ALA A 168 0.30 17.38 -0.83
C ALA A 168 0.68 17.00 -2.27
N ALA A 169 1.71 16.17 -2.45
CA ALA A 169 2.13 15.69 -3.76
C ALA A 169 1.04 14.86 -4.45
N LEU A 170 0.34 13.98 -3.74
CA LEU A 170 -0.79 13.23 -4.27
C LEU A 170 -1.93 14.15 -4.72
N VAL A 171 -2.29 15.15 -3.91
CA VAL A 171 -3.33 16.13 -4.28
C VAL A 171 -2.93 16.95 -5.50
N LEU A 172 -1.68 17.42 -5.55
CA LEU A 172 -1.16 18.20 -6.66
C LEU A 172 -1.03 17.37 -7.95
N LEU A 173 -0.60 16.11 -7.85
CA LEU A 173 -0.61 15.16 -8.96
C LEU A 173 -2.03 14.91 -9.44
N GLN A 174 -2.97 14.65 -8.52
CA GLN A 174 -4.37 14.44 -8.87
C GLN A 174 -4.93 15.65 -9.60
N LYS A 175 -4.67 16.88 -9.12
CA LYS A 175 -5.11 18.12 -9.78
C LYS A 175 -4.51 18.26 -11.19
N ARG A 176 -3.23 17.94 -11.37
CA ARG A 176 -2.54 17.96 -12.67
C ARG A 176 -3.13 16.95 -13.65
N TYR A 177 -3.52 15.78 -13.16
CA TYR A 177 -4.07 14.68 -13.95
C TYR A 177 -5.61 14.59 -13.89
N TRP A 178 -6.27 15.59 -13.30
CA TRP A 178 -7.74 15.67 -13.23
C TRP A 178 -8.35 15.99 -14.58
N ASP A 179 -7.58 16.60 -15.49
CA ASP A 179 -8.03 16.92 -16.84
C ASP A 179 -8.53 15.65 -17.57
N PRO A 180 -9.86 15.57 -17.85
CA PRO A 180 -10.45 14.43 -18.53
C PRO A 180 -9.86 14.17 -19.92
N SER A 181 -9.33 15.22 -20.56
CA SER A 181 -8.84 15.20 -21.93
C SER A 181 -7.40 14.71 -22.09
N SER A 182 -6.65 14.55 -20.99
CA SER A 182 -5.27 14.06 -21.04
C SER A 182 -5.21 12.52 -21.05
N PRO A 183 -4.69 11.88 -22.12
CA PRO A 183 -4.57 10.42 -22.25
C PRO A 183 -3.35 9.84 -21.52
N ASP A 184 -2.74 10.61 -20.60
CA ASP A 184 -1.47 10.28 -19.94
C ASP A 184 -1.62 9.07 -18.99
N GLU A 185 -0.77 8.06 -19.18
CA GLU A 185 -0.66 6.86 -18.33
C GLU A 185 -0.43 7.24 -16.87
N SER A 186 0.22 8.38 -16.66
CA SER A 186 0.47 8.92 -15.32
C SER A 186 -0.79 9.19 -14.53
N ARG A 187 -1.92 9.46 -15.19
CA ARG A 187 -3.22 9.59 -14.53
C ARG A 187 -3.69 8.28 -13.91
N GLN A 188 -3.47 7.15 -14.60
CA GLN A 188 -3.96 5.85 -14.12
C GLN A 188 -3.20 5.42 -12.86
N THR A 189 -1.88 5.59 -12.83
CA THR A 189 -1.08 5.25 -11.64
C THR A 189 -1.38 6.19 -10.47
N VAL A 190 -1.47 7.51 -10.71
CA VAL A 190 -1.72 8.49 -9.64
C VAL A 190 -3.10 8.28 -9.01
N GLY A 191 -4.13 8.03 -9.80
CA GLY A 191 -5.45 7.76 -9.26
C GLY A 191 -5.53 6.45 -8.47
N LEU A 192 -4.82 5.41 -8.93
CA LEU A 192 -4.64 4.18 -8.16
C LEU A 192 -3.96 4.46 -6.81
N TRP A 193 -2.87 5.23 -6.80
CA TRP A 193 -2.19 5.61 -5.56
C TRP A 193 -3.12 6.36 -4.60
N LEU A 194 -3.93 7.30 -5.11
CA LEU A 194 -4.90 8.03 -4.30
C LEU A 194 -5.96 7.10 -3.69
N VAL A 195 -6.59 6.25 -4.51
CA VAL A 195 -7.59 5.28 -4.03
C VAL A 195 -6.96 4.33 -3.01
N TRP A 196 -5.75 3.84 -3.29
CA TRP A 196 -5.04 2.95 -2.38
C TRP A 196 -4.73 3.65 -1.05
N THR A 197 -4.26 4.91 -1.07
CA THR A 197 -4.04 5.69 0.14
C THR A 197 -5.31 5.87 0.95
N LEU A 198 -6.43 6.22 0.31
CA LEU A 198 -7.71 6.44 0.98
C LEU A 198 -8.29 5.15 1.59
N LEU A 199 -8.31 4.06 0.83
CA LEU A 199 -8.79 2.77 1.34
C LEU A 199 -7.95 2.27 2.49
N THR A 200 -6.64 2.45 2.40
CA THR A 200 -5.70 2.09 3.47
C THR A 200 -5.93 2.95 4.70
N ALA A 201 -6.04 4.26 4.56
CA ALA A 201 -6.34 5.16 5.66
C ALA A 201 -7.67 4.83 6.35
N ALA A 202 -8.72 4.51 5.57
CA ALA A 202 -10.03 4.13 6.08
C ALA A 202 -9.97 2.78 6.81
N ALA A 203 -9.43 1.73 6.18
CA ALA A 203 -9.31 0.41 6.76
C ALA A 203 -8.53 0.44 8.09
N PHE A 204 -7.43 1.20 8.15
CA PHE A 204 -6.63 1.32 9.37
C PHE A 204 -7.24 2.21 10.46
N SER A 205 -8.17 3.08 10.10
CA SER A 205 -8.91 3.88 11.08
C SER A 205 -10.12 3.11 11.65
N LEU A 206 -10.65 2.13 10.91
CA LEU A 206 -11.86 1.38 11.27
C LEU A 206 -11.57 0.02 11.90
N VAL A 207 -10.59 -0.71 11.39
CA VAL A 207 -10.23 -2.04 11.91
C VAL A 207 -9.28 -1.86 13.09
N ASP A 208 -9.44 -2.66 14.15
CA ASP A 208 -8.57 -2.67 15.34
C ASP A 208 -7.16 -3.23 15.04
N TRP A 209 -6.48 -2.57 14.12
CA TRP A 209 -5.12 -2.76 13.68
C TRP A 209 -4.31 -1.52 14.07
N ARG A 210 -4.51 -1.02 15.30
CA ARG A 210 -3.99 0.28 15.75
C ARG A 210 -2.50 0.19 16.12
N GLN A 211 -1.69 -0.21 15.13
CA GLN A 211 -0.24 -0.16 15.16
C GLN A 211 0.27 0.49 13.88
N THR A 212 1.19 1.43 14.02
CA THR A 212 1.81 2.21 12.93
C THR A 212 2.42 1.32 11.85
N LYS A 213 2.89 0.12 12.22
CA LYS A 213 3.41 -0.91 11.31
C LYS A 213 2.49 -1.27 10.16
N HIS A 214 1.19 -1.13 10.35
CA HIS A 214 0.24 -1.52 9.35
C HIS A 214 -0.03 -0.43 8.31
N LEU A 215 0.24 0.84 8.64
CA LEU A 215 0.22 1.97 7.69
C LEU A 215 1.46 2.00 6.78
N MET A 216 2.47 1.16 7.05
CA MET A 216 3.72 1.10 6.28
C MET A 216 3.54 0.98 4.76
N PRO A 217 2.55 0.26 4.20
CA PRO A 217 2.36 0.22 2.75
C PRO A 217 2.14 1.61 2.12
N LEU A 218 1.64 2.60 2.89
CA LEU A 218 1.52 4.00 2.45
C LEU A 218 2.86 4.70 2.28
N MET A 219 3.90 4.27 3.02
CA MET A 219 5.22 4.89 2.95
C MET A 219 5.71 4.91 1.51
N LEU A 220 5.57 3.79 0.79
CA LEU A 220 6.03 3.73 -0.60
C LEU A 220 5.39 4.82 -1.46
N VAL A 221 4.08 5.04 -1.33
CA VAL A 221 3.38 6.11 -2.07
C VAL A 221 3.87 7.48 -1.64
N PHE A 222 4.08 7.73 -0.35
CA PHE A 222 4.56 9.03 0.14
C PHE A 222 6.00 9.35 -0.26
N TYR A 223 6.82 8.34 -0.55
CA TYR A 223 8.15 8.56 -1.14
C TYR A 223 8.10 8.74 -2.66
N LEU A 224 7.21 8.04 -3.37
CA LEU A 224 7.12 8.09 -4.84
C LEU A 224 6.35 9.32 -5.35
N ALA A 225 5.29 9.75 -4.67
CA ALA A 225 4.45 10.86 -5.13
C ALA A 225 5.21 12.20 -5.25
N PRO A 226 6.03 12.64 -4.28
CA PRO A 226 6.81 13.88 -4.40
C PRO A 226 7.80 13.83 -5.56
N ALA A 227 8.43 12.68 -5.77
CA ALA A 227 9.36 12.46 -6.87
C ALA A 227 8.68 12.60 -8.24
N ARG A 228 7.54 11.93 -8.40
CA ARG A 228 6.74 12.00 -9.63
C ARG A 228 6.23 13.41 -9.89
N TRP A 229 5.80 14.13 -8.84
CA TRP A 229 5.37 15.52 -8.94
C TRP A 229 6.48 16.45 -9.40
N ALA A 230 7.70 16.23 -8.90
CA ALA A 230 8.86 17.05 -9.20
C ALA A 230 9.50 16.74 -10.56
N ALA A 231 9.30 15.55 -11.13
CA ALA A 231 10.00 15.01 -12.30
C ALA A 231 10.16 15.95 -13.51
N HIS A 232 9.22 16.89 -13.70
CA HIS A 232 9.19 17.78 -14.86
C HIS A 232 9.76 19.19 -14.61
N HIS A 233 10.19 19.52 -13.39
CA HIS A 233 10.72 20.84 -13.06
C HIS A 233 11.97 20.75 -12.19
N ARG A 234 13.10 21.23 -12.71
CA ARG A 234 14.40 21.17 -12.03
C ARG A 234 14.39 21.80 -10.63
N SER A 235 13.71 22.92 -10.45
CA SER A 235 13.56 23.57 -9.13
C SER A 235 12.81 22.70 -8.12
N ARG A 236 11.73 22.02 -8.56
CA ARG A 236 10.97 21.08 -7.71
C ARG A 236 11.79 19.84 -7.39
N LEU A 237 12.59 19.35 -8.34
CA LEU A 237 13.51 18.23 -8.09
C LEU A 237 14.53 18.56 -7.01
N TRP A 238 15.14 19.73 -7.07
CA TRP A 238 16.07 20.18 -6.03
C TRP A 238 15.39 20.31 -4.67
N LEU A 239 14.18 20.88 -4.61
CA LEU A 239 13.42 20.97 -3.37
C LEU A 239 13.14 19.58 -2.78
N VAL A 240 12.62 18.65 -3.58
CA VAL A 240 12.32 17.28 -3.13
C VAL A 240 13.59 16.54 -2.73
N ALA A 241 14.69 16.72 -3.46
CA ALA A 241 15.99 16.15 -3.11
C ALA A 241 16.52 16.70 -1.78
N ALA A 242 16.41 18.02 -1.54
CA ALA A 242 16.80 18.65 -0.29
C ALA A 242 15.97 18.12 0.89
N VAL A 243 14.65 17.98 0.73
CA VAL A 243 13.78 17.39 1.75
C VAL A 243 14.19 15.95 2.05
N PHE A 244 14.44 15.13 1.03
CA PHE A 244 14.88 13.74 1.25
C PHE A 244 16.29 13.65 1.84
N LEU A 245 17.19 14.60 1.57
CA LEU A 245 18.48 14.71 2.24
C LEU A 245 18.29 14.99 3.74
N VAL A 246 17.44 15.96 4.09
CA VAL A 246 17.11 16.27 5.49
C VAL A 246 16.48 15.07 6.19
N LEU A 247 15.52 14.39 5.54
CA LEU A 247 14.93 13.17 6.07
C LEU A 247 15.98 12.07 6.27
N THR A 248 16.88 11.87 5.32
CA THR A 248 17.97 10.88 5.44
C THR A 248 18.90 11.22 6.60
N ALA A 249 19.33 12.47 6.72
CA ALA A 249 20.19 12.91 7.82
C ALA A 249 19.51 12.76 9.19
N TRP A 250 18.24 13.16 9.29
CA TRP A 250 17.42 12.96 10.48
C TRP A 250 17.29 11.48 10.85
N ASN A 251 16.99 10.64 9.86
CA ASN A 251 16.85 9.20 10.05
C ASN A 251 18.16 8.56 10.53
N LEU A 252 19.30 8.92 9.94
CA LEU A 252 20.61 8.43 10.36
C LEU A 252 20.94 8.86 11.79
N TRP A 253 20.63 10.10 12.16
CA TRP A 253 20.78 10.58 13.55
C TRP A 253 19.89 9.79 14.52
N ALA A 254 18.62 9.54 14.16
CA ALA A 254 17.72 8.75 14.98
C ALA A 254 18.19 7.29 15.14
N LEU A 255 18.76 6.69 14.09
CA LEU A 255 19.32 5.34 14.13
C LEU A 255 20.60 5.24 14.97
N GLN A 256 21.41 6.30 15.07
CA GLN A 256 22.58 6.32 15.97
C GLN A 256 22.17 6.15 17.43
N GLY A 257 21.00 6.66 17.83
CA GLY A 257 20.46 6.44 19.18
C GLY A 257 20.00 5.01 19.47
N LEU A 258 20.03 4.11 18.47
CA LEU A 258 19.68 2.69 18.62
C LEU A 258 20.92 1.76 18.68
N ALA A 259 22.12 2.29 18.43
CA ALA A 259 23.40 1.57 18.47
C ALA A 259 24.12 1.80 19.80
#